data_AF-A0A7V3K521-F1
#
_entry.id   AF-A0A7V3K521-F1
#
_cell.length_a   1.000
_cell.length_b   1.000
_cell.length_c   1.000
_cell.angle_alpha   90.00
_cell.angle_beta   90.00
_cell.angle_gamma   90.00
#
_symmetry.space_group_name_H-M   'P 1'
#
loop_
_entity.id
_entity.type
_entity.pdbx_description
1 polymer ?
#
loop_
_entity_poly.entity_id
_entity_poly.type
_entity_poly.pdbx_seq_one_letter_code
_entity_poly.pdbx_strand_id
1 'polypeptide(L)'
;MAKHARWYAVLALLLLALGTGAALAWAAPSGDEAPPIPHPTEGREDCLKCHGPEGFKPYPADHAGRPVESCTVCHAAPRAEPTPTPEAGAIPAPTPLPPNLAPVPTPIREPVMFGENTCVSCHKGLGGAFARIVDDWSASAHAARGVGCVSCHGGDPTQKDKEKAMSPQAGYLGPLPKEKIPGLCGSCHARVDLMRQFGLPTDQFSQYWESVHGQALLEGSRDVATCFDCHGGHRTLKADDPASDVYPTNEPAMCARCHADSEKMARYGLPTDVEAKYAKSVHGRKVLEEQDLRAPTCSTCHGTHGAAPPGVTEVANVCGQCHALTEQRYLEGAHRVAMVAGREDAPRCVTCHGHHDVQPPTRDLYMGSEPGHCGQCHGSGPVADQVASIYQLLQEADQAYAQAEATIALAKGQRLIMAAQEEQLQRARSALIQVRALQHNVDVEAVRAKVQEAVEGSRTALEGAQAALQDVRIRRIAMVISLVVIGLTVLALYYIKRELDRELEERRARARERTQ
;
A
#
# COMPACT_ATOMS: atom_id res chain seq x y z
N MET A 1 31.03 -16.61 -72.98
CA MET A 1 31.21 -17.40 -71.74
C MET A 1 32.04 -16.57 -70.75
N ALA A 2 31.40 -15.61 -70.10
CA ALA A 2 32.05 -14.58 -69.30
C ALA A 2 31.43 -14.53 -67.89
N LYS A 3 31.95 -15.38 -66.99
CA LYS A 3 31.85 -15.31 -65.54
C LYS A 3 33.16 -15.92 -65.00
N HIS A 4 33.71 -15.41 -63.89
CA HIS A 4 34.92 -15.88 -63.16
C HIS A 4 36.26 -15.15 -63.32
N ALA A 5 36.29 -13.86 -63.70
CA ALA A 5 37.55 -13.06 -63.68
C ALA A 5 37.58 -11.91 -62.65
N ARG A 6 36.66 -11.88 -61.67
CA ARG A 6 36.53 -10.77 -60.69
C ARG A 6 36.80 -11.13 -59.23
N TRP A 7 37.16 -12.37 -58.92
CA TRP A 7 37.34 -12.83 -57.52
C TRP A 7 38.80 -12.88 -57.03
N TYR A 8 39.80 -12.82 -57.92
CA TYR A 8 41.21 -12.93 -57.51
C TYR A 8 41.90 -11.59 -57.17
N ALA A 9 41.23 -10.45 -57.38
CA ALA A 9 41.78 -9.13 -57.04
C ALA A 9 41.46 -8.66 -55.60
N VAL A 10 40.54 -9.33 -54.90
CA VAL A 10 40.12 -8.95 -53.53
C VAL A 10 40.91 -9.71 -52.45
N LEU A 11 41.48 -10.88 -52.78
CA LEU A 11 42.26 -11.68 -51.82
C LEU A 11 43.72 -11.23 -51.64
N ALA A 12 44.26 -10.42 -52.56
CA ALA A 12 45.66 -9.97 -52.52
C ALA A 12 45.88 -8.65 -51.76
N LEU A 13 44.81 -7.94 -51.39
CA LEU A 13 44.86 -6.67 -50.65
C LEU A 13 44.66 -6.83 -49.14
N LEU A 14 44.40 -8.04 -48.65
CA LEU A 14 44.17 -8.34 -47.23
C LEU A 14 45.39 -8.94 -46.49
N LEU A 15 46.54 -9.09 -47.16
CA LEU A 15 47.73 -9.76 -46.62
C LEU A 15 48.98 -8.86 -46.44
N LEU A 16 48.82 -7.52 -46.43
CA LEU A 16 49.96 -6.58 -46.38
C LEU A 16 49.88 -5.48 -45.30
N ALA A 17 49.18 -5.72 -44.19
CA ALA A 17 49.16 -4.79 -43.05
C ALA A 17 49.30 -5.48 -41.68
N LEU A 18 50.01 -6.62 -41.63
CA LEU A 18 50.52 -7.21 -40.40
C LEU A 18 52.01 -6.88 -40.30
N GLY A 19 52.37 -5.89 -39.48
CA GLY A 19 53.78 -5.70 -39.11
C GLY A 19 54.22 -4.29 -38.71
N THR A 20 53.69 -3.74 -37.62
CA THR A 20 54.45 -2.88 -36.71
C THR A 20 53.88 -3.02 -35.30
N GLY A 21 54.63 -3.71 -34.43
CA GLY A 21 54.35 -3.78 -33.01
C GLY A 21 54.62 -2.44 -32.35
N ALA A 22 53.56 -1.77 -31.88
CA ALA A 22 53.63 -0.78 -30.83
C ALA A 22 53.01 -1.41 -29.58
N ALA A 23 53.83 -1.59 -28.55
CA ALA A 23 53.38 -2.04 -27.24
C ALA A 23 52.49 -0.93 -26.62
N LEU A 24 51.18 -1.04 -26.83
CA LEU A 24 50.18 -0.33 -26.05
C LEU A 24 50.01 -1.10 -24.74
N ALA A 25 50.55 -0.53 -23.67
CA ALA A 25 50.22 -0.95 -22.32
C ALA A 25 48.70 -0.88 -22.14
N TRP A 26 48.07 -2.02 -21.92
CA TRP A 26 46.66 -2.09 -21.54
C TRP A 26 46.55 -1.56 -20.12
N ALA A 27 46.08 -0.32 -19.97
CA ALA A 27 45.64 0.18 -18.68
C ALA A 27 44.39 -0.62 -18.28
N ALA A 28 44.45 -1.27 -17.12
CA ALA A 28 43.30 -1.92 -16.53
C ALA A 28 42.18 -0.87 -16.30
N PRO A 29 40.91 -1.19 -16.60
CA PRO A 29 39.80 -0.31 -16.24
C PRO A 29 39.78 -0.12 -14.72
N SER A 30 39.67 1.14 -14.27
CA SER A 30 39.47 1.47 -12.86
C SER A 30 38.18 0.80 -12.34
N GLY A 31 38.19 0.33 -11.09
CA GLY A 31 37.08 -0.39 -10.45
C GLY A 31 35.78 0.40 -10.22
N ASP A 32 35.56 1.50 -10.92
CA ASP A 32 34.41 2.41 -10.73
C ASP A 32 33.18 2.06 -11.61
N GLU A 33 33.27 1.09 -12.53
CA GLU A 33 32.17 0.68 -13.42
C GLU A 33 31.51 -0.67 -13.06
N ALA A 34 32.09 -1.44 -12.13
CA ALA A 34 31.52 -2.72 -11.72
C ALA A 34 30.46 -2.53 -10.62
N PRO A 35 29.27 -3.15 -10.72
CA PRO A 35 28.24 -3.01 -9.70
C PRO A 35 28.72 -3.57 -8.35
N PRO A 36 28.46 -2.88 -7.23
CA PRO A 36 28.87 -3.36 -5.91
C PRO A 36 28.12 -4.64 -5.53
N ILE A 37 28.73 -5.44 -4.65
CA ILE A 37 28.09 -6.66 -4.12
C ILE A 37 26.95 -6.22 -3.19
N PRO A 38 25.67 -6.56 -3.48
CA PRO A 38 24.53 -6.05 -2.71
C PRO A 38 24.28 -6.82 -1.40
N HIS A 39 25.16 -7.74 -1.02
CA HIS A 39 25.01 -8.62 0.13
C HIS A 39 26.35 -8.82 0.86
N PRO A 40 26.32 -9.22 2.14
CA PRO A 40 27.53 -9.65 2.85
C PRO A 40 28.18 -10.86 2.16
N THR A 41 29.52 -10.88 2.13
CA THR A 41 30.31 -11.99 1.56
C THR A 41 30.83 -12.95 2.63
N GLU A 42 30.71 -12.60 3.92
CA GLU A 42 31.14 -13.44 5.04
C GLU A 42 30.29 -14.72 5.11
N GLY A 43 30.94 -15.90 5.07
CA GLY A 43 30.29 -17.20 4.97
C GLY A 43 29.76 -17.55 3.57
N ARG A 44 30.08 -16.73 2.55
CA ARG A 44 29.69 -16.92 1.14
C ARG A 44 30.86 -16.66 0.20
N GLU A 45 32.03 -17.22 0.54
CA GLU A 45 33.30 -16.96 -0.15
C GLU A 45 33.33 -17.58 -1.56
N ASP A 46 32.54 -18.64 -1.79
CA ASP A 46 32.40 -19.30 -3.08
C ASP A 46 31.23 -18.72 -3.88
N CYS A 47 31.47 -17.58 -4.52
CA CYS A 47 30.48 -16.86 -5.33
C CYS A 47 29.89 -17.71 -6.46
N LEU A 48 30.65 -18.68 -6.98
CA LEU A 48 30.26 -19.51 -8.12
C LEU A 48 29.11 -20.46 -7.80
N LYS A 49 28.83 -20.75 -6.51
CA LYS A 49 27.65 -21.53 -6.10
C LYS A 49 26.33 -20.87 -6.49
N CYS A 50 26.28 -19.54 -6.48
CA CYS A 50 25.07 -18.77 -6.80
C CYS A 50 25.19 -18.02 -8.14
N HIS A 51 26.41 -17.72 -8.58
CA HIS A 51 26.69 -16.95 -9.78
C HIS A 51 27.34 -17.74 -10.92
N GLY A 52 27.56 -19.06 -10.74
CA GLY A 52 28.03 -19.93 -11.82
C GLY A 52 27.04 -20.03 -12.99
N PRO A 53 27.39 -20.72 -14.09
CA PRO A 53 26.56 -20.85 -15.28
C PRO A 53 25.15 -21.41 -15.01
N GLU A 54 25.01 -22.22 -13.97
CA GLU A 54 23.74 -22.82 -13.51
C GLU A 54 23.25 -22.25 -12.17
N GLY A 55 23.89 -21.18 -11.68
CA GLY A 55 23.55 -20.53 -10.42
C GLY A 55 22.26 -19.70 -10.51
N PHE A 56 21.75 -19.26 -9.36
CA PHE A 56 20.54 -18.44 -9.25
C PHE A 56 20.62 -17.12 -10.05
N LYS A 57 21.80 -16.52 -10.17
CA LYS A 57 22.04 -15.32 -10.98
C LYS A 57 23.37 -15.45 -11.73
N PRO A 58 23.41 -16.11 -12.89
CA PRO A 58 24.65 -16.44 -13.58
C PRO A 58 25.44 -15.18 -13.97
N TYR A 59 26.77 -15.28 -13.93
CA TYR A 59 27.67 -14.22 -14.37
C TYR A 59 27.57 -13.98 -15.90
N PRO A 60 27.94 -12.79 -16.40
CA PRO A 60 27.93 -12.52 -17.84
C PRO A 60 28.99 -13.34 -18.60
N ALA A 61 28.76 -13.65 -19.87
CA ALA A 61 29.58 -14.62 -20.63
C ALA A 61 31.08 -14.30 -20.71
N ASP A 62 31.47 -13.03 -20.60
CA ASP A 62 32.85 -12.52 -20.55
C ASP A 62 33.56 -12.77 -19.20
N HIS A 63 32.86 -13.37 -18.24
CA HIS A 63 33.39 -13.82 -16.95
C HIS A 63 33.66 -15.31 -16.90
N ALA A 64 33.38 -16.04 -18.00
CA ALA A 64 33.66 -17.46 -18.10
C ALA A 64 35.15 -17.77 -17.87
N GLY A 65 35.43 -18.70 -16.95
CA GLY A 65 36.79 -19.13 -16.62
C GLY A 65 37.55 -18.24 -15.64
N ARG A 66 36.93 -17.18 -15.09
CA ARG A 66 37.54 -16.37 -14.03
C ARG A 66 37.53 -17.13 -12.70
N PRO A 67 38.64 -17.15 -11.94
CA PRO A 67 38.68 -17.77 -10.62
C PRO A 67 37.87 -16.93 -9.62
N VAL A 68 37.23 -17.58 -8.65
CA VAL A 68 36.27 -16.95 -7.71
C VAL A 68 36.90 -15.82 -6.89
N GLU A 69 38.20 -15.94 -6.62
CA GLU A 69 39.00 -14.97 -5.87
C GLU A 69 39.23 -13.66 -6.63
N SER A 70 39.03 -13.67 -7.96
CA SER A 70 39.18 -12.47 -8.80
C SER A 70 37.94 -11.58 -8.83
N CYS A 71 36.80 -12.07 -8.34
CA CYS A 71 35.53 -11.34 -8.41
C CYS A 71 35.58 -10.03 -7.59
N THR A 72 36.21 -10.06 -6.41
CA THR A 72 36.30 -8.91 -5.49
C THR A 72 37.31 -7.84 -5.93
N VAL A 73 38.05 -8.07 -7.02
CA VAL A 73 38.98 -7.10 -7.60
C VAL A 73 38.21 -5.95 -8.26
N CYS A 74 37.05 -6.25 -8.85
CA CYS A 74 36.18 -5.27 -9.48
C CYS A 74 34.88 -5.07 -8.70
N HIS A 75 34.32 -6.12 -8.11
CA HIS A 75 33.10 -6.01 -7.30
C HIS A 75 33.44 -5.71 -5.84
N ALA A 76 33.32 -4.44 -5.45
CA ALA A 76 33.53 -4.05 -4.06
C ALA A 76 32.38 -4.58 -3.17
N ALA A 77 32.74 -5.27 -2.09
CA ALA A 77 31.82 -5.52 -0.98
C ALA A 77 31.50 -4.19 -0.27
N PRO A 78 30.29 -4.03 0.31
CA PRO A 78 29.99 -2.87 1.13
C PRO A 78 31.05 -2.80 2.24
N ARG A 79 31.59 -1.59 2.48
CA ARG A 79 32.57 -1.37 3.56
C ARG A 79 31.95 -1.90 4.85
N ALA A 80 32.63 -2.87 5.47
CA ALA A 80 32.24 -3.40 6.76
C ALA A 80 32.13 -2.24 7.76
N GLU A 81 30.96 -2.08 8.35
CA GLU A 81 30.83 -1.31 9.59
C GLU A 81 31.80 -1.91 10.63
N PRO A 82 32.37 -1.08 11.53
CA PRO A 82 33.36 -1.55 12.49
C PRO A 82 32.78 -2.73 13.29
N THR A 83 33.50 -3.84 13.24
CA THR A 83 33.12 -5.12 13.81
C THR A 83 32.88 -4.99 15.32
N PRO A 84 31.73 -5.41 15.87
CA PRO A 84 31.61 -5.64 17.29
C PRO A 84 32.50 -6.84 17.66
N THR A 85 33.23 -6.70 18.76
CA THR A 85 34.13 -7.72 19.32
C THR A 85 33.45 -9.08 19.49
N PRO A 86 34.18 -10.20 19.28
CA PRO A 86 33.60 -11.53 19.21
C PRO A 86 33.48 -12.17 20.59
N GLU A 87 32.25 -12.39 21.04
CA GLU A 87 31.86 -13.61 21.76
C GLU A 87 30.34 -13.80 21.60
N ALA A 88 29.95 -14.55 20.57
CA ALA A 88 28.60 -15.11 20.41
C ALA A 88 28.72 -16.60 20.09
N GLY A 89 29.17 -17.37 21.08
CA GLY A 89 28.76 -18.75 21.22
C GLY A 89 27.37 -18.77 21.86
N ALA A 90 26.45 -19.48 21.20
CA ALA A 90 25.03 -19.59 21.52
C ALA A 90 24.21 -18.30 21.29
N ILE A 91 23.02 -18.47 20.71
CA ILE A 91 21.93 -17.51 20.89
C ILE A 91 21.87 -17.26 22.39
N PRO A 92 22.13 -16.02 22.89
CA PRO A 92 21.96 -15.77 24.31
C PRO A 92 20.53 -16.17 24.64
N ALA A 93 20.36 -16.99 25.68
CA ALA A 93 19.06 -17.14 26.31
C ALA A 93 18.47 -15.73 26.44
N PRO A 94 17.19 -15.51 26.07
CA PRO A 94 16.60 -14.18 26.06
C PRO A 94 17.01 -13.48 27.33
N THR A 95 17.63 -12.30 27.19
CA THR A 95 18.02 -11.45 28.31
C THR A 95 16.90 -11.53 29.34
N PRO A 96 17.18 -11.90 30.61
CA PRO A 96 16.12 -12.10 31.58
C PRO A 96 15.27 -10.84 31.57
N LEU A 97 14.03 -11.01 31.08
CA LEU A 97 12.99 -10.03 31.10
C LEU A 97 13.05 -9.34 32.46
N PRO A 98 13.19 -8.00 32.56
CA PRO A 98 13.26 -7.34 33.86
C PRO A 98 12.14 -7.84 34.79
N PRO A 99 12.30 -7.82 36.12
CA PRO A 99 11.41 -8.54 37.04
C PRO A 99 9.92 -8.14 36.99
N ASN A 100 9.58 -7.03 36.32
CA ASN A 100 8.23 -6.59 35.95
C ASN A 100 7.71 -7.12 34.59
N LEU A 101 8.61 -7.60 33.73
CA LEU A 101 8.37 -8.28 32.46
C LEU A 101 8.23 -9.80 32.59
N ALA A 102 8.65 -10.40 33.71
CA ALA A 102 8.34 -11.81 33.96
C ALA A 102 6.81 -11.97 33.96
N PRO A 103 6.26 -12.94 33.19
CA PRO A 103 4.83 -13.19 33.23
C PRO A 103 4.40 -13.38 34.68
N VAL A 104 3.36 -12.66 35.12
CA VAL A 104 2.81 -12.89 36.44
C VAL A 104 2.37 -14.36 36.44
N PRO A 105 2.88 -15.22 37.34
CA PRO A 105 2.44 -16.60 37.39
C PRO A 105 0.98 -16.58 37.83
N THR A 106 0.08 -16.44 36.87
CA THR A 106 -1.33 -16.69 37.08
C THR A 106 -1.43 -18.14 37.53
N PRO A 107 -2.23 -18.44 38.56
CA PRO A 107 -2.50 -19.81 38.93
C PRO A 107 -3.34 -20.44 37.81
N ILE A 108 -2.70 -20.87 36.72
CA ILE A 108 -3.28 -21.85 35.79
C ILE A 108 -3.13 -23.22 36.47
N ARG A 109 -3.77 -23.35 37.63
CA ARG A 109 -4.37 -24.61 38.02
C ARG A 109 -5.83 -24.39 37.73
N GLU A 110 -6.31 -24.92 36.61
CA GLU A 110 -7.74 -25.17 36.45
C GLU A 110 -8.07 -26.40 37.30
N PRO A 111 -8.75 -26.22 38.44
CA PRO A 111 -9.78 -27.15 38.80
C PRO A 111 -11.09 -26.41 38.60
N VAL A 112 -12.03 -27.07 37.95
CA VAL A 112 -13.44 -26.68 37.85
C VAL A 112 -13.76 -25.73 36.68
N MET A 113 -13.62 -26.25 35.46
CA MET A 113 -14.33 -25.75 34.26
C MET A 113 -15.87 -25.92 34.36
N PHE A 114 -16.39 -26.66 35.35
CA PHE A 114 -17.82 -27.02 35.46
C PHE A 114 -18.32 -27.06 36.92
N GLY A 115 -18.38 -25.91 37.59
CA GLY A 115 -18.94 -25.76 38.93
C GLY A 115 -19.38 -24.32 39.20
N GLU A 116 -20.22 -24.09 40.22
CA GLU A 116 -20.74 -22.76 40.56
C GLU A 116 -19.57 -21.78 40.83
N ASN A 117 -19.32 -20.87 39.90
CA ASN A 117 -18.39 -19.76 40.10
C ASN A 117 -19.05 -18.72 41.01
N THR A 118 -18.67 -18.72 42.28
CA THR A 118 -19.23 -17.78 43.28
C THR A 118 -18.83 -16.33 43.00
N CYS A 119 -17.73 -16.09 42.26
CA CYS A 119 -17.29 -14.74 41.90
C CYS A 119 -18.35 -14.06 41.03
N VAL A 120 -18.85 -14.75 40.00
CA VAL A 120 -19.85 -14.19 39.05
C VAL A 120 -21.18 -13.93 39.76
N SER A 121 -21.71 -14.92 40.49
CA SER A 121 -23.02 -14.79 41.14
C SER A 121 -23.00 -13.75 42.26
N CYS A 122 -21.95 -13.70 43.07
CA CYS A 122 -21.78 -12.71 44.12
C CYS A 122 -21.62 -11.29 43.52
N HIS A 123 -20.66 -11.08 42.61
CA HIS A 123 -20.42 -9.76 42.02
C HIS A 123 -21.62 -9.25 41.19
N LYS A 124 -22.37 -10.15 40.54
CA LYS A 124 -23.63 -9.78 39.89
C LYS A 124 -24.69 -9.34 40.91
N GLY A 125 -24.81 -10.07 42.02
CA GLY A 125 -25.75 -9.76 43.10
C GLY A 125 -25.47 -8.47 43.85
N LEU A 126 -24.20 -8.02 43.90
CA LEU A 126 -23.81 -6.74 44.50
C LEU A 126 -24.33 -5.51 43.72
N GLY A 127 -24.75 -5.68 42.46
CA GLY A 127 -25.24 -4.59 41.64
C GLY A 127 -24.17 -3.56 41.26
N GLY A 128 -24.61 -2.41 40.76
CA GLY A 128 -23.73 -1.27 40.46
C GLY A 128 -22.59 -1.60 39.50
N ALA A 129 -21.36 -1.17 39.83
CA ALA A 129 -20.18 -1.41 39.02
C ALA A 129 -19.81 -2.91 38.93
N PHE A 130 -20.04 -3.68 39.99
CA PHE A 130 -19.72 -5.11 40.01
C PHE A 130 -20.58 -5.91 39.05
N ALA A 131 -21.89 -5.62 39.00
CA ALA A 131 -22.78 -6.24 38.03
C ALA A 131 -22.40 -5.91 36.58
N ARG A 132 -21.99 -4.66 36.31
CA ARG A 132 -21.51 -4.25 34.97
C ARG A 132 -20.22 -4.97 34.56
N ILE A 133 -19.26 -5.11 35.47
CA ILE A 133 -18.02 -5.87 35.21
C ILE A 133 -18.34 -7.32 34.84
N VAL A 134 -19.31 -7.93 35.53
CA VAL A 134 -19.76 -9.29 35.20
C VAL A 134 -20.40 -9.34 33.81
N ASP A 135 -21.21 -8.34 33.45
CA ASP A 135 -21.83 -8.26 32.13
C ASP A 135 -20.79 -8.08 31.02
N ASP A 136 -19.84 -7.18 31.21
CA ASP A 136 -18.72 -6.94 30.31
C ASP A 136 -17.88 -8.20 30.10
N TRP A 137 -17.54 -8.89 31.20
CA TRP A 137 -16.83 -10.17 31.13
C TRP A 137 -17.66 -11.22 30.39
N SER A 138 -18.96 -11.34 30.67
CA SER A 138 -19.82 -12.35 30.03
C SER A 138 -19.90 -12.18 28.51
N ALA A 139 -19.74 -10.95 28.01
CA ALA A 139 -19.69 -10.64 26.58
C ALA A 139 -18.30 -10.82 25.95
N SER A 140 -17.26 -11.07 26.75
CA SER A 140 -15.87 -11.16 26.27
C SER A 140 -15.56 -12.47 25.54
N ALA A 141 -14.54 -12.42 24.69
CA ALA A 141 -13.94 -13.60 24.08
C ALA A 141 -13.37 -14.58 25.13
N HIS A 142 -12.94 -14.06 26.28
CA HIS A 142 -12.45 -14.86 27.41
C HIS A 142 -13.54 -15.71 28.06
N ALA A 143 -14.71 -15.14 28.34
CA ALA A 143 -15.85 -15.89 28.89
C ALA A 143 -16.30 -17.00 27.92
N ALA A 144 -16.35 -16.70 26.61
CA ALA A 144 -16.68 -17.69 25.59
C ALA A 144 -15.70 -18.88 25.52
N ARG A 145 -14.52 -18.76 26.14
CA ARG A 145 -13.47 -19.78 26.19
C ARG A 145 -13.16 -20.29 27.59
N GLY A 146 -14.02 -20.02 28.57
CA GLY A 146 -13.88 -20.52 29.93
C GLY A 146 -12.81 -19.82 30.77
N VAL A 147 -12.26 -18.70 30.29
CA VAL A 147 -11.32 -17.88 31.08
C VAL A 147 -12.12 -17.02 32.06
N GLY A 148 -12.17 -17.49 33.31
CA GLY A 148 -12.95 -16.89 34.39
C GLY A 148 -12.20 -15.81 35.17
N CYS A 149 -12.90 -15.19 36.13
CA CYS A 149 -12.36 -14.12 36.97
C CYS A 149 -11.03 -14.50 37.66
N VAL A 150 -10.95 -15.74 38.15
CA VAL A 150 -9.79 -16.26 38.88
C VAL A 150 -8.57 -16.50 38.00
N SER A 151 -8.76 -16.65 36.68
CA SER A 151 -7.64 -16.77 35.73
C SER A 151 -6.83 -15.47 35.66
N CYS A 152 -7.44 -14.32 35.95
CA CYS A 152 -6.77 -13.02 35.95
C CYS A 152 -6.51 -12.46 37.36
N HIS A 153 -7.48 -12.60 38.26
CA HIS A 153 -7.43 -12.01 39.60
C HIS A 153 -7.06 -13.01 40.71
N GLY A 154 -6.90 -14.30 40.40
CA GLY A 154 -6.70 -15.36 41.41
C GLY A 154 -7.90 -15.51 42.36
N GLY A 155 -7.66 -16.12 43.52
CA GLY A 155 -8.69 -16.40 44.52
C GLY A 155 -9.32 -17.79 44.37
N ASP A 156 -10.29 -18.10 45.23
CA ASP A 156 -10.99 -19.38 45.26
C ASP A 156 -12.47 -19.19 44.85
N PRO A 157 -12.86 -19.64 43.64
CA PRO A 157 -14.22 -19.45 43.12
C PRO A 157 -15.24 -20.40 43.74
N THR A 158 -14.83 -21.29 44.66
CA THR A 158 -15.72 -22.23 45.34
C THR A 158 -16.20 -21.69 46.70
N GLN A 159 -15.56 -20.63 47.22
CA GLN A 159 -15.92 -20.04 48.50
C GLN A 159 -17.05 -19.02 48.33
N LYS A 160 -18.08 -19.12 49.19
CA LYS A 160 -19.17 -18.12 49.28
C LYS A 160 -18.82 -16.94 50.17
N ASP A 161 -17.85 -17.13 51.05
CA ASP A 161 -17.34 -16.12 51.98
C ASP A 161 -16.27 -15.27 51.28
N LYS A 162 -16.44 -13.95 51.31
CA LYS A 162 -15.59 -12.99 50.58
C LYS A 162 -14.15 -13.06 51.07
N GLU A 163 -13.95 -13.09 52.39
CA GLU A 163 -12.65 -13.08 53.04
C GLU A 163 -11.86 -14.35 52.69
N LYS A 164 -12.54 -15.50 52.56
CA LYS A 164 -11.90 -16.75 52.09
C LYS A 164 -11.63 -16.72 50.58
N ALA A 165 -12.61 -16.33 49.77
CA ALA A 165 -12.51 -16.29 48.30
C ALA A 165 -11.40 -15.35 47.82
N MET A 166 -11.28 -14.19 48.47
CA MET A 166 -10.36 -13.10 48.11
C MET A 166 -9.16 -13.01 49.07
N SER A 167 -8.78 -14.12 49.70
CA SER A 167 -7.61 -14.14 50.60
C SER A 167 -6.29 -14.21 49.84
N PRO A 168 -5.19 -13.64 50.39
CA PRO A 168 -3.86 -13.89 49.87
C PRO A 168 -3.50 -15.38 49.83
N GLN A 169 -4.01 -16.17 50.77
CA GLN A 169 -3.81 -17.62 50.82
C GLN A 169 -4.49 -18.35 49.66
N ALA A 170 -5.63 -17.83 49.18
CA ALA A 170 -6.29 -18.28 47.96
C ALA A 170 -5.60 -17.76 46.67
N GLY A 171 -4.48 -17.05 46.80
CA GLY A 171 -3.75 -16.47 45.67
C GLY A 171 -4.47 -15.30 45.01
N TYR A 172 -5.36 -14.61 45.74
CA TYR A 172 -6.07 -13.45 45.22
C TYR A 172 -5.10 -12.27 44.99
N LEU A 173 -5.10 -11.74 43.78
CA LEU A 173 -4.22 -10.67 43.31
C LEU A 173 -4.85 -9.28 43.44
N GLY A 174 -6.16 -9.20 43.62
CA GLY A 174 -6.86 -7.91 43.64
C GLY A 174 -6.93 -7.22 42.27
N PRO A 175 -7.39 -5.96 42.24
CA PRO A 175 -7.18 -5.07 41.09
C PRO A 175 -5.67 -4.92 40.84
N LEU A 176 -5.21 -5.34 39.67
CA LEU A 176 -3.78 -5.29 39.35
C LEU A 176 -3.35 -3.84 39.10
N PRO A 177 -2.19 -3.43 39.64
CA PRO A 177 -1.60 -2.15 39.27
C PRO A 177 -1.19 -2.16 37.80
N LYS A 178 -1.21 -0.98 37.16
CA LYS A 178 -1.08 -0.83 35.71
C LYS A 178 0.19 -1.47 35.14
N GLU A 179 1.31 -1.31 35.85
CA GLU A 179 2.60 -1.91 35.51
C GLU A 179 2.62 -3.45 35.48
N LYS A 180 1.64 -4.13 36.09
CA LYS A 180 1.54 -5.60 36.09
C LYS A 180 0.64 -6.15 34.99
N ILE A 181 -0.11 -5.30 34.29
CA ILE A 181 -1.11 -5.74 33.33
C ILE A 181 -0.50 -6.40 32.09
N PRO A 182 0.55 -5.85 31.45
CA PRO A 182 1.18 -6.53 30.32
C PRO A 182 1.70 -7.92 30.72
N GLY A 183 2.31 -8.05 31.91
CA GLY A 183 2.80 -9.33 32.43
C GLY A 183 1.68 -10.33 32.72
N LEU A 184 0.50 -9.87 33.15
CA LEU A 184 -0.69 -10.71 33.27
C LEU A 184 -1.11 -11.24 31.90
N CYS A 185 -1.30 -10.37 30.92
CA CYS A 185 -1.74 -10.77 29.57
C CYS A 185 -0.71 -11.70 28.91
N GLY A 186 0.58 -11.40 29.05
CA GLY A 186 1.69 -12.19 28.54
C GLY A 186 1.78 -13.61 29.12
N SER A 187 1.28 -13.85 30.34
CA SER A 187 1.26 -15.19 30.95
C SER A 187 0.52 -16.25 30.13
N CYS A 188 -0.46 -15.81 29.31
CA CYS A 188 -1.17 -16.64 28.36
C CYS A 188 -0.85 -16.27 26.91
N HIS A 189 -0.88 -14.97 26.58
CA HIS A 189 -0.75 -14.51 25.19
C HIS A 189 0.68 -14.51 24.65
N ALA A 190 1.70 -14.77 25.48
CA ALA A 190 3.07 -15.03 25.00
C ALA A 190 3.38 -16.53 24.86
N ARG A 191 2.42 -17.41 25.17
CA ARG A 191 2.62 -18.87 25.17
C ARG A 191 2.18 -19.50 23.85
N VAL A 192 3.14 -19.94 23.05
CA VAL A 192 2.90 -20.63 21.77
C VAL A 192 2.07 -21.90 21.96
N ASP A 193 2.37 -22.68 23.00
CA ASP A 193 1.66 -23.93 23.29
C ASP A 193 0.18 -23.72 23.62
N LEU A 194 -0.16 -22.58 24.23
CA LEU A 194 -1.53 -22.23 24.59
C LEU A 194 -2.28 -21.50 23.45
N MET A 195 -1.61 -20.58 22.75
CA MET A 195 -2.25 -19.70 21.74
C MET A 195 -2.38 -20.33 20.35
N ARG A 196 -1.53 -21.31 20.01
CA ARG A 196 -1.56 -21.95 18.69
C ARG A 196 -2.93 -22.52 18.31
N GLN A 197 -3.64 -23.13 19.26
CA GLN A 197 -4.98 -23.68 19.03
C GLN A 197 -6.04 -22.61 18.68
N PHE A 198 -5.76 -21.35 19.00
CA PHE A 198 -6.64 -20.21 18.70
C PHE A 198 -6.19 -19.43 17.46
N GLY A 199 -5.05 -19.79 16.84
CA GLY A 199 -4.49 -19.07 15.71
C GLY A 199 -4.05 -17.64 16.07
N LEU A 200 -3.68 -17.39 17.33
CA LEU A 200 -3.28 -16.06 17.80
C LEU A 200 -1.75 -15.91 17.82
N PRO A 201 -1.21 -14.75 17.39
CA PRO A 201 0.21 -14.43 17.54
C PRO A 201 0.64 -14.36 19.00
N THR A 202 1.92 -14.61 19.28
CA THR A 202 2.47 -14.66 20.65
C THR A 202 3.61 -13.68 20.94
N ASP A 203 4.01 -12.93 19.93
CA ASP A 203 5.04 -11.90 20.00
C ASP A 203 4.47 -10.52 20.39
N GLN A 204 3.15 -10.41 20.56
CA GLN A 204 2.49 -9.16 20.99
C GLN A 204 3.01 -8.63 22.32
N PHE A 205 3.35 -9.54 23.26
CA PHE A 205 3.92 -9.17 24.55
C PHE A 205 5.32 -8.55 24.40
N SER A 206 6.19 -9.13 23.57
CA SER A 206 7.52 -8.55 23.30
C SER A 206 7.40 -7.24 22.53
N GLN A 207 6.55 -7.17 21.51
CA GLN A 207 6.33 -5.94 20.74
C GLN A 207 5.85 -4.79 21.63
N TYR A 208 4.95 -5.05 22.59
CA TYR A 208 4.51 -4.02 23.54
C TYR A 208 5.66 -3.33 24.27
N TRP A 209 6.69 -4.09 24.68
CA TRP A 209 7.83 -3.51 25.36
C TRP A 209 8.75 -2.73 24.43
N GLU A 210 8.72 -2.98 23.13
CA GLU A 210 9.41 -2.16 22.13
C GLU A 210 8.66 -0.86 21.81
N SER A 211 7.38 -0.76 22.19
CA SER A 211 6.55 0.44 21.98
C SER A 211 6.94 1.59 22.92
N VAL A 212 6.62 2.82 22.50
CA VAL A 212 6.83 4.03 23.35
C VAL A 212 5.99 3.95 24.63
N HIS A 213 4.78 3.35 24.55
CA HIS A 213 3.95 3.13 25.73
C HIS A 213 4.60 2.16 26.73
N GLY A 214 5.17 1.06 26.23
CA GLY A 214 5.85 0.07 27.07
C GLY A 214 7.13 0.61 27.70
N GLN A 215 7.94 1.33 26.93
CA GLN A 215 9.16 1.98 27.43
C GLN A 215 8.85 3.01 28.53
N ALA A 216 7.89 3.89 28.30
CA ALA A 216 7.47 4.86 29.31
C ALA A 216 6.87 4.19 30.57
N LEU A 217 6.19 3.04 30.43
CA LEU A 217 5.73 2.26 31.57
C LEU A 217 6.90 1.69 32.40
N LEU A 218 7.96 1.23 31.73
CA LEU A 218 9.20 0.77 32.39
C LEU A 218 9.89 1.90 33.16
N GLU A 219 9.84 3.11 32.63
CA GLU A 219 10.36 4.34 33.26
C GLU A 219 9.47 4.83 34.43
N GLY A 220 8.35 4.16 34.70
CA GLY A 220 7.44 4.44 35.81
C GLY A 220 6.24 5.31 35.47
N SER A 221 6.06 5.65 34.20
CA SER A 221 4.87 6.39 33.76
C SER A 221 3.63 5.51 33.82
N ARG A 222 2.64 5.91 34.62
CA ARG A 222 1.35 5.19 34.73
C ARG A 222 0.25 5.78 33.85
N ASP A 223 0.53 6.88 33.15
CA ASP A 223 -0.42 7.58 32.27
C ASP A 223 -0.37 7.11 30.81
N VAL A 224 0.33 6.00 30.53
CA VAL A 224 0.49 5.41 29.19
C VAL A 224 -0.45 4.24 28.96
N ALA A 225 -0.67 3.84 27.70
CA ALA A 225 -1.53 2.70 27.39
C ALA A 225 -0.87 1.36 27.73
N THR A 226 -1.70 0.38 28.06
CA THR A 226 -1.36 -1.04 28.24
C THR A 226 -2.42 -1.89 27.53
N CYS A 227 -2.33 -3.22 27.61
CA CYS A 227 -3.23 -4.13 26.91
C CYS A 227 -4.72 -3.84 27.16
N PHE A 228 -5.11 -3.50 28.39
CA PHE A 228 -6.53 -3.27 28.72
C PHE A 228 -7.08 -1.92 28.25
N ASP A 229 -6.22 -0.90 28.09
CA ASP A 229 -6.63 0.42 27.62
C ASP A 229 -7.09 0.36 26.14
N CYS A 230 -6.55 -0.60 25.37
CA CYS A 230 -6.96 -0.86 23.99
C CYS A 230 -8.02 -1.97 23.88
N HIS A 231 -7.85 -3.09 24.61
CA HIS A 231 -8.71 -4.27 24.47
C HIS A 231 -9.88 -4.33 25.48
N GLY A 232 -10.17 -3.27 26.23
CA GLY A 232 -11.37 -3.21 27.08
C GLY A 232 -11.32 -4.06 28.37
N GLY A 233 -10.18 -4.66 28.72
CA GLY A 233 -9.94 -5.35 30.01
C GLY A 233 -10.93 -6.48 30.34
N HIS A 234 -12.03 -6.14 31.01
CA HIS A 234 -13.14 -7.08 31.27
C HIS A 234 -13.99 -7.34 30.04
N ARG A 235 -14.09 -6.39 29.10
CA ARG A 235 -14.84 -6.54 27.84
C ARG A 235 -13.91 -6.80 26.65
N THR A 236 -12.99 -7.76 26.76
CA THR A 236 -12.08 -8.10 25.66
C THR A 236 -12.79 -8.85 24.54
N LEU A 237 -13.04 -8.12 23.45
CA LEU A 237 -13.63 -8.63 22.22
C LEU A 237 -12.56 -9.00 21.21
N LYS A 238 -12.96 -9.72 20.15
CA LYS A 238 -12.07 -10.01 19.02
C LYS A 238 -11.81 -8.73 18.21
N ALA A 239 -10.66 -8.67 17.53
CA ALA A 239 -10.30 -7.50 16.73
C ALA A 239 -11.19 -7.31 15.48
N ASP A 240 -11.81 -8.38 14.99
CA ASP A 240 -12.75 -8.38 13.86
C ASP A 240 -14.21 -8.13 14.28
N ASP A 241 -14.48 -7.97 15.58
CA ASP A 241 -15.80 -7.62 16.10
C ASP A 241 -16.03 -6.10 15.99
N PRO A 242 -17.07 -5.62 15.26
CA PRO A 242 -17.37 -4.20 15.14
C PRO A 242 -17.63 -3.47 16.46
N ALA A 243 -17.94 -4.18 17.55
CA ALA A 243 -18.14 -3.61 18.88
C ALA A 243 -16.83 -3.47 19.69
N SER A 244 -15.70 -3.93 19.15
CA SER A 244 -14.37 -3.88 19.76
C SER A 244 -13.74 -2.49 19.60
N ASP A 245 -13.06 -2.01 20.64
CA ASP A 245 -12.35 -0.72 20.60
C ASP A 245 -11.19 -0.72 19.58
N VAL A 246 -10.58 -1.89 19.34
CA VAL A 246 -9.49 -2.06 18.35
C VAL A 246 -10.01 -2.39 16.94
N TYR A 247 -11.32 -2.38 16.72
CA TYR A 247 -11.87 -2.53 15.37
C TYR A 247 -11.49 -1.30 14.51
N PRO A 248 -11.18 -1.45 13.21
CA PRO A 248 -10.56 -0.35 12.43
C PRO A 248 -11.32 0.98 12.44
N THR A 249 -12.66 0.96 12.48
CA THR A 249 -13.47 2.18 12.52
C THR A 249 -13.60 2.80 13.92
N ASN A 250 -13.30 2.04 14.97
CA ASN A 250 -13.31 2.50 16.37
C ASN A 250 -11.91 2.92 16.85
N GLU A 251 -10.86 2.37 16.23
CA GLU A 251 -9.46 2.57 16.62
C GLU A 251 -9.06 4.06 16.72
N PRO A 252 -9.41 4.96 15.78
CA PRO A 252 -9.05 6.37 15.90
C PRO A 252 -9.63 7.03 17.16
N ALA A 253 -10.90 6.74 17.46
CA ALA A 253 -11.56 7.25 18.66
C ALA A 253 -10.97 6.64 19.94
N MET A 254 -10.58 5.35 19.91
CA MET A 254 -9.89 4.69 21.01
C MET A 254 -8.55 5.39 21.31
N CYS A 255 -7.72 5.64 20.29
CA CYS A 255 -6.46 6.38 20.45
C CYS A 255 -6.70 7.80 20.99
N ALA A 256 -7.73 8.49 20.50
CA ALA A 256 -8.07 9.85 20.92
C ALA A 256 -8.46 9.98 22.39
N ARG A 257 -8.93 8.90 23.05
CA ARG A 257 -9.22 8.92 24.50
C ARG A 257 -8.03 9.42 25.33
N CYS A 258 -6.81 9.17 24.87
CA CYS A 258 -5.58 9.69 25.47
C CYS A 258 -4.91 10.74 24.59
N HIS A 259 -4.82 10.52 23.28
CA HIS A 259 -4.08 11.41 22.37
C HIS A 259 -4.79 12.72 22.03
N ALA A 260 -6.09 12.87 22.36
CA ALA A 260 -6.78 14.16 22.31
C ALA A 260 -6.93 14.83 23.69
N ASP A 261 -6.47 14.17 24.76
CA ASP A 261 -6.49 14.70 26.13
C ASP A 261 -5.29 15.64 26.34
N SER A 262 -5.57 16.93 26.45
CA SER A 262 -4.54 17.97 26.65
C SER A 262 -3.80 17.83 27.97
N GLU A 263 -4.44 17.34 29.03
CA GLU A 263 -3.78 17.20 30.32
C GLU A 263 -2.77 16.05 30.28
N LYS A 264 -3.15 14.93 29.64
CA LYS A 264 -2.25 13.78 29.44
C LYS A 264 -1.11 14.13 28.49
N MET A 265 -1.42 14.66 27.31
CA MET A 265 -0.42 14.91 26.27
C MET A 265 0.56 16.03 26.61
N ALA A 266 0.14 17.03 27.41
CA ALA A 266 1.05 18.09 27.87
C ALA A 266 2.24 17.55 28.67
N ARG A 267 2.07 16.46 29.43
CA ARG A 267 3.15 15.82 30.20
C ARG A 267 4.25 15.23 29.32
N TYR A 268 3.92 14.92 28.07
CA TYR A 268 4.83 14.35 27.07
C TYR A 268 5.21 15.35 25.97
N GLY A 269 4.70 16.59 26.02
CA GLY A 269 4.92 17.60 24.98
C GLY A 269 4.33 17.22 23.61
N LEU A 270 3.27 16.41 23.60
CA LEU A 270 2.66 15.90 22.36
C LEU A 270 1.44 16.74 21.93
N PRO A 271 1.18 16.86 20.61
CA PRO A 271 0.00 17.53 20.09
C PRO A 271 -1.28 16.71 20.34
N THR A 272 -2.41 17.39 20.50
CA THR A 272 -3.73 16.76 20.73
C THR A 272 -4.65 16.71 19.52
N ASP A 273 -4.22 17.27 18.39
CA ASP A 273 -5.04 17.38 17.18
C ASP A 273 -4.84 16.21 16.21
N VAL A 274 -4.12 15.16 16.63
CA VAL A 274 -3.72 14.04 15.76
C VAL A 274 -4.92 13.26 15.21
N GLU A 275 -5.95 13.00 16.02
CA GLU A 275 -7.16 12.32 15.54
C GLU A 275 -7.97 13.21 14.60
N ALA A 276 -8.10 14.50 14.92
CA ALA A 276 -8.83 15.45 14.08
C ALA A 276 -8.15 15.64 12.70
N LYS A 277 -6.80 15.57 12.67
CA LYS A 277 -6.02 15.53 11.42
C LYS A 277 -6.24 14.22 10.67
N TYR A 278 -6.15 13.08 11.36
CA TYR A 278 -6.40 11.76 10.78
C TYR A 278 -7.77 11.68 10.13
N ALA A 279 -8.83 12.09 10.82
CA ALA A 279 -10.20 12.07 10.31
C ALA A 279 -10.37 12.86 9.00
N LYS A 280 -9.57 13.93 8.78
CA LYS A 280 -9.58 14.73 7.55
C LYS A 280 -8.69 14.16 6.45
N SER A 281 -7.75 13.28 6.78
CA SER A 281 -6.86 12.65 5.81
C SER A 281 -7.62 11.75 4.84
N VAL A 282 -7.02 11.44 3.70
CA VAL A 282 -7.59 10.47 2.75
C VAL A 282 -7.79 9.09 3.38
N HIS A 283 -6.91 8.67 4.28
CA HIS A 283 -7.03 7.39 4.97
C HIS A 283 -8.18 7.41 5.97
N GLY A 284 -8.25 8.44 6.82
CA GLY A 284 -9.32 8.57 7.81
C GLY A 284 -10.70 8.72 7.18
N ARG A 285 -10.84 9.46 6.08
CA ARG A 285 -12.11 9.54 5.34
C ARG A 285 -12.54 8.18 4.78
N LYS A 286 -11.60 7.39 4.23
CA LYS A 286 -11.89 6.04 3.75
C LYS A 286 -12.35 5.11 4.88
N VAL A 287 -11.69 5.14 6.04
CA VAL A 287 -12.06 4.32 7.19
C VAL A 287 -13.38 4.79 7.82
N LEU A 288 -13.51 6.08 8.13
CA LEU A 288 -14.59 6.62 8.96
C LEU A 288 -15.85 6.99 8.17
N GLU A 289 -15.71 7.55 6.96
CA GLU A 289 -16.86 7.97 6.13
C GLU A 289 -17.32 6.85 5.20
N GLU A 290 -16.38 6.19 4.51
CA GLU A 290 -16.70 5.17 3.51
C GLU A 290 -16.74 3.73 4.06
N GLN A 291 -16.29 3.53 5.30
CA GLN A 291 -16.16 2.21 5.93
C GLN A 291 -15.29 1.22 5.14
N ASP A 292 -14.31 1.74 4.39
CA ASP A 292 -13.33 0.93 3.66
C ASP A 292 -12.21 0.48 4.61
N LEU A 293 -12.39 -0.70 5.19
CA LEU A 293 -11.45 -1.32 6.15
C LEU A 293 -10.07 -1.66 5.54
N ARG A 294 -9.90 -1.52 4.23
CA ARG A 294 -8.61 -1.71 3.57
C ARG A 294 -7.72 -0.47 3.68
N ALA A 295 -8.31 0.68 4.02
CA ALA A 295 -7.55 1.89 4.28
C ALA A 295 -6.85 1.81 5.66
N PRO A 296 -5.63 2.39 5.78
CA PRO A 296 -4.83 2.25 6.98
C PRO A 296 -5.37 3.07 8.16
N THR A 297 -5.24 2.52 9.35
CA THR A 297 -5.55 3.15 10.65
C THR A 297 -4.29 3.67 11.35
N CYS A 298 -4.42 4.21 12.57
CA CYS A 298 -3.28 4.68 13.35
C CYS A 298 -2.25 3.57 13.57
N SER A 299 -2.71 2.38 13.94
CA SER A 299 -1.91 1.19 14.19
C SER A 299 -1.23 0.63 12.94
N THR A 300 -1.77 0.93 11.75
CA THR A 300 -1.14 0.51 10.49
C THR A 300 0.19 1.23 10.27
N CYS A 301 0.28 2.51 10.64
CA CYS A 301 1.51 3.29 10.48
C CYS A 301 2.43 3.26 11.71
N HIS A 302 1.86 3.21 12.92
CA HIS A 302 2.62 3.25 14.18
C HIS A 302 2.88 1.86 14.76
N GLY A 303 2.34 0.80 14.15
CA GLY A 303 2.36 -0.56 14.69
C GLY A 303 1.22 -0.81 15.67
N THR A 304 0.70 -2.04 15.68
CA THR A 304 -0.46 -2.41 16.52
C THR A 304 -0.07 -2.63 17.97
N HIS A 305 0.95 -3.43 18.22
CA HIS A 305 1.42 -3.72 19.58
C HIS A 305 2.80 -3.13 19.85
N GLY A 306 3.63 -2.92 18.81
CA GLY A 306 4.86 -2.12 18.87
C GLY A 306 4.65 -0.62 18.72
N ALA A 307 3.49 -0.08 19.15
CA ALA A 307 3.04 1.29 18.93
C ALA A 307 4.14 2.34 19.16
N ALA A 308 4.82 2.70 18.08
CA ALA A 308 5.96 3.60 18.05
C ALA A 308 5.89 4.43 16.77
N PRO A 309 6.11 5.76 16.86
CA PRO A 309 6.24 6.58 15.67
C PRO A 309 7.37 6.03 14.81
N PRO A 310 7.15 5.82 13.50
CA PRO A 310 8.22 5.36 12.64
C PRO A 310 9.37 6.35 12.69
N GLY A 311 10.57 5.82 12.89
CA GLY A 311 11.80 6.60 12.83
C GLY A 311 11.95 7.25 11.45
N VAL A 312 12.72 8.34 11.42
CA VAL A 312 12.86 9.16 10.22
C VAL A 312 13.32 8.35 8.99
N THR A 313 14.24 7.39 9.16
CA THR A 313 14.76 6.52 8.08
C THR A 313 13.72 5.56 7.51
N GLU A 314 12.69 5.23 8.29
CA GLU A 314 11.74 4.14 8.03
C GLU A 314 10.42 4.62 7.43
N VAL A 315 10.20 5.93 7.27
CA VAL A 315 8.95 6.49 6.76
C VAL A 315 8.57 5.90 5.38
N ALA A 316 9.56 5.70 4.50
CA ALA A 316 9.33 5.10 3.19
C ALA A 316 8.82 3.65 3.32
N ASN A 317 9.40 2.86 4.24
CA ASN A 317 9.03 1.47 4.47
C ASN A 317 7.59 1.34 4.98
N VAL A 318 7.11 2.29 5.79
CA VAL A 318 5.72 2.31 6.27
C VAL A 318 4.75 2.59 5.12
N CYS A 319 4.99 3.66 4.35
CA CYS A 319 4.13 3.98 3.20
C CYS A 319 4.19 2.89 2.13
N GLY A 320 5.37 2.27 1.96
CA GLY A 320 5.69 1.22 0.99
C GLY A 320 4.91 -0.06 1.15
N GLN A 321 4.44 -0.38 2.36
CA GLN A 321 3.58 -1.56 2.61
C GLN A 321 2.34 -1.58 1.70
N CYS A 322 1.83 -0.41 1.32
CA CYS A 322 0.73 -0.27 0.37
C CYS A 322 1.15 0.45 -0.92
N HIS A 323 2.05 1.42 -0.84
CA HIS A 323 2.52 2.22 -1.97
C HIS A 323 3.86 1.72 -2.53
N ALA A 324 4.04 0.39 -2.63
CA ALA A 324 5.30 -0.25 -2.99
C ALA A 324 5.93 0.28 -4.29
N LEU A 325 5.12 0.51 -5.34
CA LEU A 325 5.65 1.06 -6.59
C LEU A 325 6.13 2.50 -6.41
N THR A 326 5.41 3.32 -5.64
CA THR A 326 5.82 4.70 -5.34
C THR A 326 7.07 4.74 -4.49
N GLU A 327 7.15 3.89 -3.46
CA GLU A 327 8.35 3.71 -2.63
C GLU A 327 9.55 3.36 -3.50
N GLN A 328 9.41 2.37 -4.39
CA GLN A 328 10.49 1.99 -5.31
C GLN A 328 11.02 3.19 -6.10
N ARG A 329 10.12 4.02 -6.66
CA ARG A 329 10.52 5.19 -7.44
C ARG A 329 11.15 6.28 -6.58
N TYR A 330 10.63 6.52 -5.38
CA TYR A 330 11.27 7.43 -4.43
C TYR A 330 12.69 6.97 -4.06
N LEU A 331 12.88 5.66 -3.85
CA LEU A 331 14.19 5.09 -3.49
C LEU A 331 15.23 5.24 -4.61
N GLU A 332 14.80 5.27 -5.86
CA GLU A 332 15.62 5.53 -7.04
C GLU A 332 15.94 7.03 -7.22
N GLY A 333 15.20 7.93 -6.56
CA GLY A 333 15.22 9.37 -6.80
C GLY A 333 16.28 10.18 -6.05
N ALA A 334 16.51 11.40 -6.51
CA ALA A 334 17.53 12.31 -5.96
C ALA A 334 17.32 12.66 -4.47
N HIS A 335 16.07 12.74 -4.00
CA HIS A 335 15.78 12.97 -2.58
C HIS A 335 16.27 11.83 -1.68
N ARG A 336 16.11 10.57 -2.12
CA ARG A 336 16.66 9.42 -1.39
C ARG A 336 18.19 9.47 -1.39
N VAL A 337 18.81 9.77 -2.52
CA VAL A 337 20.28 9.88 -2.63
C VAL A 337 20.82 10.92 -1.65
N ALA A 338 20.17 12.10 -1.57
CA ALA A 338 20.54 13.13 -0.59
C ALA A 338 20.43 12.61 0.86
N MET A 339 19.36 11.88 1.18
CA MET A 339 19.16 11.28 2.51
C MET A 339 20.27 10.28 2.86
N VAL A 340 20.67 9.39 1.94
CA VAL A 340 21.79 8.45 2.16
C VAL A 340 23.12 9.19 2.34
N ALA A 341 23.29 10.32 1.67
CA ALA A 341 24.49 11.17 1.79
C ALA A 341 24.56 11.97 3.09
N GLY A 342 23.68 11.73 4.07
CA GLY A 342 23.70 12.38 5.38
C GLY A 342 23.01 13.74 5.42
N ARG A 343 22.20 14.10 4.42
CA ARG A 343 21.38 15.31 4.43
C ARG A 343 20.12 15.07 5.25
N GLU A 344 20.14 15.50 6.51
CA GLU A 344 19.01 15.35 7.44
C GLU A 344 17.74 16.08 6.97
N ASP A 345 17.93 17.17 6.21
CA ASP A 345 16.89 18.02 5.60
C ASP A 345 16.34 17.45 4.29
N ALA A 346 16.82 16.29 3.83
CA ALA A 346 16.33 15.68 2.60
C ALA A 346 14.82 15.36 2.68
N PRO A 347 14.02 15.72 1.66
CA PRO A 347 12.58 15.47 1.65
C PRO A 347 12.22 13.99 1.75
N ARG A 348 11.16 13.71 2.52
CA ARG A 348 10.56 12.39 2.75
C ARG A 348 9.12 12.39 2.26
N CYS A 349 8.45 11.23 2.30
CA CYS A 349 7.04 11.10 1.95
C CYS A 349 6.17 12.13 2.68
N VAL A 350 6.35 12.23 4.01
CA VAL A 350 5.60 13.15 4.88
C VAL A 350 5.97 14.62 4.72
N THR A 351 7.14 14.92 4.14
CA THR A 351 7.55 16.31 3.86
C THR A 351 6.61 16.95 2.84
N CYS A 352 6.20 16.20 1.82
CA CYS A 352 5.30 16.68 0.77
C CYS A 352 3.83 16.35 1.05
N HIS A 353 3.55 15.15 1.57
CA HIS A 353 2.17 14.64 1.68
C HIS A 353 1.52 14.85 3.05
N GLY A 354 2.25 15.35 4.05
CA GLY A 354 1.80 15.37 5.44
C GLY A 354 1.89 13.98 6.10
N HIS A 355 1.52 13.89 7.38
CA HIS A 355 1.66 12.65 8.16
C HIS A 355 0.31 12.14 8.71
N HIS A 356 -0.35 12.92 9.57
CA HIS A 356 -1.66 12.58 10.12
C HIS A 356 -2.78 13.20 9.29
N ASP A 357 -2.50 14.23 8.51
CA ASP A 357 -3.42 14.95 7.64
C ASP A 357 -3.12 14.67 6.16
N VAL A 358 -2.76 13.42 5.81
CA VAL A 358 -2.39 13.05 4.44
C VAL A 358 -3.47 13.47 3.45
N GLN A 359 -3.11 14.37 2.53
CA GLN A 359 -4.04 14.96 1.57
C GLN A 359 -4.17 14.12 0.30
N PRO A 360 -5.25 14.30 -0.48
CA PRO A 360 -5.33 13.74 -1.82
C PRO A 360 -4.11 14.14 -2.66
N PRO A 361 -3.54 13.23 -3.46
CA PRO A 361 -2.42 13.55 -4.34
C PRO A 361 -2.93 14.42 -5.50
N THR A 362 -2.95 15.74 -5.32
CA THR A 362 -3.28 16.72 -6.36
C THR A 362 -2.00 17.23 -7.04
N ARG A 363 -2.15 17.81 -8.23
CA ARG A 363 -1.03 18.44 -8.95
C ARG A 363 -0.61 19.77 -8.33
N ASP A 364 -1.29 20.24 -7.29
CA ASP A 364 -0.99 21.52 -6.64
C ASP A 364 0.39 21.54 -5.99
N LEU A 365 0.91 20.38 -5.57
CA LEU A 365 2.27 20.22 -5.01
C LEU A 365 3.38 20.69 -5.96
N TYR A 366 3.14 20.67 -7.27
CA TYR A 366 4.08 21.14 -8.28
C TYR A 366 4.06 22.66 -8.46
N MET A 367 3.06 23.35 -7.90
CA MET A 367 2.81 24.77 -8.12
C MET A 367 2.99 25.57 -6.83
N GLY A 368 3.75 26.66 -6.87
CA GLY A 368 3.95 27.53 -5.71
C GLY A 368 4.99 27.04 -4.70
N SER A 369 5.10 27.74 -3.57
CA SER A 369 6.16 27.57 -2.57
C SER A 369 5.60 27.36 -1.15
N GLU A 370 4.35 26.93 -1.03
CA GLU A 370 3.72 26.58 0.24
C GLU A 370 4.38 25.33 0.86
N PRO A 371 4.24 25.09 2.18
CA PRO A 371 4.80 23.92 2.83
C PRO A 371 4.44 22.60 2.13
N GLY A 372 5.45 21.80 1.81
CA GLY A 372 5.31 20.52 1.10
C GLY A 372 5.33 20.62 -0.42
N HIS A 373 5.28 21.83 -0.98
CA HIS A 373 5.35 22.05 -2.43
C HIS A 373 6.81 22.09 -2.91
N CYS A 374 7.04 21.70 -4.17
CA CYS A 374 8.38 21.66 -4.75
C CYS A 374 9.09 23.02 -4.68
N GLY A 375 8.35 24.12 -4.92
CA GLY A 375 8.90 25.48 -4.92
C GLY A 375 9.36 25.98 -3.56
N GLN A 376 9.02 25.29 -2.46
CA GLN A 376 9.54 25.59 -1.12
C GLN A 376 11.08 25.46 -1.09
N CYS A 377 11.62 24.48 -1.83
CA CYS A 377 13.06 24.25 -1.95
C CYS A 377 13.60 24.58 -3.36
N HIS A 378 12.77 24.45 -4.40
CA HIS A 378 13.13 24.64 -5.81
C HIS A 378 12.40 25.82 -6.44
N GLY A 379 12.57 27.02 -5.89
CA GLY A 379 11.86 28.22 -6.37
C GLY A 379 12.32 28.78 -7.72
N SER A 380 13.53 28.43 -8.18
CA SER A 380 14.05 28.84 -9.50
C SER A 380 15.21 27.94 -9.95
N GLY A 381 15.60 28.04 -11.23
CA GLY A 381 16.72 27.30 -11.81
C GLY A 381 16.34 25.94 -12.39
N PRO A 382 17.33 25.12 -12.76
CA PRO A 382 17.09 23.93 -13.59
C PRO A 382 16.13 22.91 -12.97
N VAL A 383 16.11 22.77 -11.65
CA VAL A 383 15.19 21.83 -10.96
C VAL A 383 13.75 22.38 -10.97
N ALA A 384 13.56 23.70 -10.88
CA ALA A 384 12.23 24.28 -11.03
C ALA A 384 11.67 24.02 -12.44
N ASP A 385 12.53 24.09 -13.47
CA ASP A 385 12.16 23.77 -14.84
C ASP A 385 11.83 22.27 -15.02
N GLN A 386 12.54 21.37 -14.32
CA GLN A 386 12.23 19.94 -14.28
C GLN A 386 10.86 19.67 -13.64
N VAL A 387 10.57 20.30 -12.51
CA VAL A 387 9.27 20.19 -11.82
C VAL A 387 8.13 20.66 -12.74
N ALA A 388 8.30 21.81 -13.41
CA ALA A 388 7.33 22.31 -14.37
C ALA A 388 7.14 21.35 -15.55
N SER A 389 8.21 20.74 -16.04
CA SER A 389 8.15 19.75 -17.12
C SER A 389 7.36 18.51 -16.72
N ILE A 390 7.60 17.96 -15.52
CA ILE A 390 6.84 16.82 -15.00
C ILE A 390 5.36 17.20 -14.86
N TYR A 391 5.05 18.37 -14.30
CA TYR A 391 3.67 18.85 -14.19
C TYR A 391 2.94 18.87 -15.55
N GLN A 392 3.58 19.42 -16.59
CA GLN A 392 2.97 19.48 -17.94
C GLN A 392 2.75 18.08 -18.53
N LEU A 393 3.73 17.18 -18.39
CA LEU A 393 3.62 15.79 -18.85
C LEU A 393 2.46 15.05 -18.16
N LEU A 394 2.31 15.21 -16.85
CA LEU A 394 1.21 14.63 -16.09
C LEU A 394 -0.15 15.21 -16.51
N GLN A 395 -0.21 16.52 -16.71
CA GLN A 395 -1.41 17.21 -17.17
C GLN A 395 -1.84 16.71 -18.56
N GLU A 396 -0.90 16.57 -19.49
CA GLU A 396 -1.15 16.05 -20.84
C GLU A 396 -1.72 14.62 -20.79
N ALA A 397 -1.10 13.73 -20.01
CA ALA A 397 -1.54 12.34 -19.87
C ALA A 397 -2.96 12.23 -19.30
N ASP A 398 -3.25 12.96 -18.21
CA ASP A 398 -4.58 12.98 -17.59
C ASP A 398 -5.64 13.55 -18.55
N GLN A 399 -5.32 14.62 -19.31
CA GLN A 399 -6.25 15.22 -20.27
C GLN A 399 -6.56 14.28 -21.44
N ALA A 400 -5.53 13.63 -22.01
CA ALA A 400 -5.71 12.67 -23.10
C ALA A 400 -6.58 11.49 -22.65
N TYR A 401 -6.32 10.95 -21.46
CA TYR A 401 -7.11 9.86 -20.88
C TYR A 401 -8.57 10.29 -20.63
N ALA A 402 -8.78 11.44 -19.98
CA ALA A 402 -10.13 11.93 -19.65
C ALA A 402 -10.98 12.20 -20.91
N GLN A 403 -10.36 12.73 -21.97
CA GLN A 403 -11.03 12.96 -23.23
C GLN A 403 -11.46 11.65 -23.92
N ALA A 404 -10.59 10.64 -23.90
CA ALA A 404 -10.90 9.31 -24.42
C ALA A 404 -12.04 8.65 -23.64
N GLU A 405 -11.95 8.67 -22.31
CA GLU A 405 -12.97 8.12 -21.40
C GLU A 405 -14.34 8.75 -21.61
N ALA A 406 -14.41 10.09 -21.65
CA ALA A 406 -15.66 10.82 -21.89
C ALA A 406 -16.27 10.51 -23.26
N THR A 407 -15.43 10.38 -24.30
CA THR A 407 -15.91 10.09 -25.66
C THR A 407 -16.41 8.65 -25.79
N ILE A 408 -15.74 7.68 -25.16
CA ILE A 408 -16.19 6.29 -25.09
C ILE A 408 -17.52 6.21 -24.31
N ALA A 409 -17.64 6.92 -23.19
CA ALA A 409 -18.88 6.98 -22.41
C ALA A 409 -20.05 7.56 -23.25
N LEU A 410 -19.80 8.62 -24.03
CA LEU A 410 -20.77 9.17 -24.95
C LEU A 410 -21.21 8.16 -26.02
N ALA A 411 -20.27 7.44 -26.63
CA ALA A 411 -20.54 6.40 -27.62
C ALA A 411 -21.38 5.25 -27.04
N LYS A 412 -21.06 4.80 -25.83
CA LYS A 412 -21.85 3.80 -25.09
C LYS A 412 -23.25 4.31 -24.76
N GLY A 413 -23.41 5.59 -24.42
CA GLY A 413 -24.71 6.24 -24.23
C GLY A 413 -25.60 6.19 -25.48
N GLN A 414 -25.00 6.12 -26.66
CA GLN A 414 -25.70 5.90 -27.94
C GLN A 414 -25.89 4.41 -28.30
N ARG A 415 -25.65 3.50 -27.35
CA ARG A 415 -25.73 2.04 -27.48
C ARG A 415 -24.72 1.45 -28.47
N LEU A 416 -23.55 2.08 -28.65
CA LEU A 416 -22.46 1.53 -29.44
C LEU A 416 -21.60 0.56 -28.60
N ILE A 417 -21.16 -0.52 -29.23
CA ILE A 417 -20.29 -1.52 -28.61
C ILE A 417 -18.85 -1.04 -28.70
N MET A 418 -18.26 -0.65 -27.57
CA MET A 418 -16.92 -0.04 -27.49
C MET A 418 -15.87 -0.95 -26.81
N ALA A 419 -16.08 -2.27 -26.82
CA ALA A 419 -15.23 -3.20 -26.08
C ALA A 419 -13.72 -3.08 -26.42
N ALA A 420 -13.38 -2.89 -27.70
CA ALA A 420 -11.99 -2.72 -28.13
C ALA A 420 -11.38 -1.41 -27.61
N GLN A 421 -12.12 -0.31 -27.67
CA GLN A 421 -11.68 1.00 -27.17
C GLN A 421 -11.59 1.00 -25.63
N GLU A 422 -12.49 0.30 -24.94
CA GLU A 422 -12.43 0.12 -23.49
C GLU A 422 -11.17 -0.67 -23.08
N GLU A 423 -10.82 -1.73 -23.80
CA GLU A 423 -9.59 -2.49 -23.56
C GLU A 423 -8.35 -1.62 -23.77
N GLN A 424 -8.29 -0.86 -24.86
CA GLN A 424 -7.21 0.10 -25.13
C GLN A 424 -7.11 1.15 -24.03
N LEU A 425 -8.24 1.71 -23.59
CA LEU A 425 -8.29 2.68 -22.51
C LEU A 425 -7.82 2.07 -21.19
N GLN A 426 -8.14 0.80 -20.89
CA GLN A 426 -7.60 0.13 -19.69
C GLN A 426 -6.08 -0.01 -19.74
N ARG A 427 -5.49 -0.31 -20.91
CA ARG A 427 -4.02 -0.33 -21.04
C ARG A 427 -3.41 1.06 -20.81
N ALA A 428 -4.02 2.10 -21.37
CA ALA A 428 -3.60 3.49 -21.12
C ALA A 428 -3.72 3.86 -19.63
N ARG A 429 -4.77 3.38 -18.96
CA ARG A 429 -4.95 3.56 -17.50
C ARG A 429 -3.81 2.91 -16.72
N SER A 430 -3.39 1.69 -17.08
CA SER A 430 -2.26 1.02 -16.46
C SER A 430 -0.96 1.80 -16.64
N ALA A 431 -0.72 2.36 -17.82
CA ALA A 431 0.43 3.23 -18.07
C ALA A 431 0.35 4.51 -17.20
N LEU A 432 -0.83 5.15 -17.09
CA LEU A 432 -1.04 6.33 -16.26
C LEU A 432 -0.78 6.06 -14.76
N ILE A 433 -1.17 4.88 -14.25
CA ILE A 433 -0.86 4.47 -12.88
C ILE A 433 0.67 4.38 -12.67
N GLN A 434 1.40 3.82 -13.64
CA GLN A 434 2.86 3.75 -13.58
C GLN A 434 3.51 5.14 -13.65
N VAL A 435 2.99 6.05 -14.48
CA VAL A 435 3.44 7.46 -14.54
C VAL A 435 3.33 8.13 -13.17
N ARG A 436 2.20 7.96 -12.49
CA ARG A 436 1.95 8.55 -11.15
C ARG A 436 2.93 8.06 -10.09
N ALA A 437 3.41 6.81 -10.19
CA ALA A 437 4.48 6.35 -9.33
C ALA A 437 5.84 6.89 -9.78
N LEU A 438 6.12 6.80 -11.09
CA LEU A 438 7.40 7.17 -11.71
C LEU A 438 7.83 8.60 -11.39
N GLN A 439 6.88 9.55 -11.30
CA GLN A 439 7.17 10.95 -10.94
C GLN A 439 7.98 11.11 -9.62
N HIS A 440 7.95 10.12 -8.72
CA HIS A 440 8.65 10.18 -7.44
C HIS A 440 10.16 9.91 -7.54
N ASN A 441 10.66 9.43 -8.70
CA ASN A 441 12.10 9.38 -8.97
C ASN A 441 12.66 10.72 -9.47
N VAL A 442 11.79 11.69 -9.78
CA VAL A 442 12.07 13.02 -10.34
C VAL A 442 12.92 13.01 -11.62
N ASP A 443 12.87 11.92 -12.40
CA ASP A 443 13.51 11.79 -13.70
C ASP A 443 12.53 12.16 -14.82
N VAL A 444 12.74 13.34 -15.41
CA VAL A 444 11.87 13.89 -16.46
C VAL A 444 11.81 12.98 -17.69
N GLU A 445 12.92 12.35 -18.09
CA GLU A 445 12.96 11.56 -19.32
C GLU A 445 12.30 10.20 -19.11
N ALA A 446 12.49 9.58 -17.95
CA ALA A 446 11.74 8.38 -17.58
C ALA A 446 10.23 8.67 -17.54
N VAL A 447 9.81 9.77 -16.91
CA VAL A 447 8.41 10.19 -16.86
C VAL A 447 7.85 10.45 -18.26
N ARG A 448 8.59 11.19 -19.11
CA ARG A 448 8.20 11.50 -20.49
C ARG A 448 7.94 10.24 -21.31
N ALA A 449 8.85 9.27 -21.26
CA ALA A 449 8.71 8.02 -22.01
C ALA A 449 7.44 7.26 -21.62
N LYS A 450 7.13 7.18 -20.32
CA LYS A 450 5.93 6.49 -19.84
C LYS A 450 4.64 7.28 -20.11
N VAL A 451 4.72 8.62 -20.09
CA VAL A 451 3.60 9.49 -20.47
C VAL A 451 3.25 9.31 -21.95
N GLN A 452 4.23 9.22 -22.84
CA GLN A 452 3.98 8.99 -24.26
C GLN A 452 3.19 7.70 -24.49
N GLU A 453 3.54 6.61 -23.83
CA GLU A 453 2.78 5.35 -23.88
C GLU A 453 1.31 5.53 -23.43
N ALA A 454 1.08 6.26 -22.33
CA ALA A 454 -0.26 6.53 -21.83
C ALA A 454 -1.08 7.43 -22.78
N VAL A 455 -0.45 8.47 -23.34
CA VAL A 455 -1.06 9.41 -24.28
C VAL A 455 -1.40 8.72 -25.60
N GLU A 456 -0.49 7.94 -26.17
CA GLU A 456 -0.72 7.20 -27.42
C GLU A 456 -1.87 6.18 -27.27
N GLY A 457 -1.88 5.44 -26.16
CA GLY A 457 -2.97 4.51 -25.84
C GLY A 457 -4.32 5.23 -25.72
N SER A 458 -4.35 6.36 -25.00
CA SER A 458 -5.56 7.17 -24.84
C SER A 458 -6.04 7.76 -26.16
N ARG A 459 -5.13 8.29 -26.98
CA ARG A 459 -5.43 8.88 -28.29
C ARG A 459 -5.97 7.84 -29.26
N THR A 460 -5.39 6.64 -29.29
CA THR A 460 -5.89 5.55 -30.13
C THR A 460 -7.32 5.17 -29.77
N ALA A 461 -7.61 5.07 -28.47
CA ALA A 461 -8.96 4.77 -27.97
C ALA A 461 -9.95 5.90 -28.31
N LEU A 462 -9.52 7.16 -28.18
CA LEU A 462 -10.29 8.35 -28.54
C LEU A 462 -10.64 8.36 -30.04
N GLU A 463 -9.65 8.19 -30.92
CA GLU A 463 -9.84 8.18 -32.37
C GLU A 463 -10.80 7.06 -32.80
N GLY A 464 -10.67 5.87 -32.20
CA GLY A 464 -11.60 4.76 -32.43
C GLY A 464 -13.05 5.08 -32.02
N ALA A 465 -13.24 5.72 -30.86
CA ALA A 465 -14.57 6.12 -30.40
C ALA A 465 -15.18 7.24 -31.26
N GLN A 466 -14.38 8.21 -31.68
CA GLN A 466 -14.80 9.28 -32.59
C GLN A 466 -15.21 8.72 -33.95
N ALA A 467 -14.43 7.78 -34.50
CA ALA A 467 -14.76 7.12 -35.77
C ALA A 467 -16.10 6.37 -35.68
N ALA A 468 -16.36 5.67 -34.58
CA ALA A 468 -17.63 4.98 -34.37
C ALA A 468 -18.83 5.96 -34.29
N LEU A 469 -18.66 7.07 -33.57
CA LEU A 469 -19.68 8.13 -33.50
C LEU A 469 -19.92 8.78 -34.87
N GLN A 470 -18.87 9.00 -35.65
CA GLN A 470 -18.96 9.55 -37.00
C GLN A 470 -19.67 8.59 -37.97
N ASP A 471 -19.37 7.29 -37.90
CA ASP A 471 -20.04 6.26 -38.71
C ASP A 471 -21.56 6.25 -38.43
N VAL A 472 -21.98 6.30 -37.16
CA VAL A 472 -23.40 6.42 -36.80
C VAL A 472 -24.03 7.67 -37.37
N ARG A 473 -23.34 8.81 -37.30
CA ARG A 473 -23.84 10.08 -37.87
C ARG A 473 -24.02 9.96 -39.37
N ILE A 474 -23.06 9.39 -40.08
CA ILE A 474 -23.12 9.17 -41.53
C ILE A 474 -24.29 8.23 -41.87
N ARG A 475 -24.44 7.10 -41.17
CA ARG A 475 -25.56 6.16 -41.38
C ARG A 475 -26.93 6.80 -41.15
N ARG A 476 -27.06 7.65 -40.12
CA ARG A 476 -28.31 8.40 -39.87
C ARG A 476 -28.62 9.37 -41.00
N ILE A 477 -27.63 10.12 -41.48
CA ILE A 477 -27.81 11.05 -42.61
C ILE A 477 -28.19 10.27 -43.87
N ALA A 478 -27.48 9.18 -44.19
CA ALA A 478 -27.78 8.33 -45.34
C ALA A 478 -29.18 7.72 -45.27
N MET A 479 -29.62 7.27 -44.09
CA MET A 479 -30.98 6.78 -43.85
C MET A 479 -32.02 7.87 -44.10
N VAL A 480 -31.81 9.10 -43.59
CA VAL A 480 -32.72 10.23 -43.83
C VAL A 480 -32.81 10.55 -45.33
N ILE A 481 -31.67 10.62 -46.03
CA ILE A 481 -31.64 10.84 -47.48
C ILE A 481 -32.43 9.74 -48.21
N SER A 482 -32.21 8.48 -47.83
CA SER A 482 -32.91 7.33 -48.42
C SER A 482 -34.42 7.40 -48.19
N LEU A 483 -34.87 7.76 -46.98
CA LEU A 483 -36.28 7.95 -46.64
C LEU A 483 -36.92 9.09 -47.43
N VAL A 484 -36.19 10.19 -47.66
CA VAL A 484 -36.66 11.31 -48.49
C VAL A 484 -36.84 10.86 -49.95
N VAL A 485 -35.87 10.14 -50.52
CA VAL A 485 -35.97 9.61 -51.90
C VAL A 485 -37.13 8.63 -52.03
N ILE A 486 -37.30 7.72 -51.08
CA ILE A 486 -38.44 6.79 -51.04
C ILE A 486 -39.76 7.57 -50.94
N GLY A 487 -39.85 8.56 -50.06
CA GLY A 487 -41.04 9.41 -49.91
C GLY A 487 -41.41 10.17 -51.18
N LEU A 488 -40.43 10.75 -51.87
CA LEU A 488 -40.63 11.41 -53.18
C LEU A 488 -41.09 10.42 -54.25
N THR A 489 -40.54 9.21 -54.25
CA THR A 489 -40.93 8.15 -55.20
C THR A 489 -42.37 7.70 -54.94
N VAL A 490 -42.75 7.46 -53.68
CA VAL A 490 -44.13 7.12 -53.30
C VAL A 490 -45.10 8.23 -53.68
N LEU A 491 -44.71 9.49 -53.46
CA LEU A 491 -45.53 10.65 -53.85
C LEU A 491 -45.73 10.72 -55.37
N ALA A 492 -44.66 10.53 -56.15
CA ALA A 492 -44.72 10.50 -57.61
C ALA A 492 -45.63 9.36 -58.11
N LEU A 493 -45.49 8.15 -57.56
CA LEU A 493 -46.36 7.01 -57.87
C LEU A 493 -47.82 7.29 -57.52
N TYR A 494 -48.09 7.96 -56.40
CA TYR A 494 -49.43 8.38 -56.01
C TYR A 494 -50.04 9.36 -57.02
N TYR A 495 -49.29 10.37 -57.47
CA TYR A 495 -49.76 11.30 -58.49
C TYR A 495 -50.02 10.62 -59.83
N ILE A 496 -49.12 9.73 -60.28
CA ILE A 496 -49.29 8.97 -61.52
C ILE A 496 -50.54 8.08 -61.42
N LYS A 497 -50.74 7.37 -60.31
CA LYS A 497 -51.95 6.56 -60.09
C LYS A 497 -53.21 7.43 -60.17
N ARG A 498 -53.21 8.59 -59.51
CA ARG A 498 -54.36 9.50 -59.51
C ARG A 498 -54.70 10.01 -60.91
N GLU A 499 -53.69 10.32 -61.72
CA GLU A 499 -53.91 10.72 -63.11
C GLU A 499 -54.47 9.56 -63.95
N LEU A 500 -53.92 8.36 -63.81
CA LEU A 500 -54.42 7.16 -64.49
C LEU A 500 -55.87 6.82 -64.09
N ASP A 501 -56.21 6.94 -62.81
CA ASP A 501 -57.58 6.75 -62.31
C ASP A 501 -58.53 7.77 -62.96
N ARG A 502 -58.12 9.04 -63.06
CA ARG A 502 -58.89 10.11 -63.71
C ARG A 502 -59.09 9.83 -65.21
N GLU A 503 -58.04 9.44 -65.92
CA GLU A 503 -58.15 9.04 -67.34
C GLU A 503 -59.08 7.84 -67.54
N LEU A 504 -59.03 6.85 -66.63
CA LEU A 504 -59.89 5.67 -66.69
C LEU A 504 -61.36 6.02 -66.47
N GLU A 505 -61.65 6.92 -65.52
CA GLU A 505 -62.98 7.45 -65.28
C GLU A 505 -63.52 8.21 -66.50
N GLU A 506 -62.71 9.08 -67.12
CA GLU A 506 -63.08 9.76 -68.36
C GLU A 506 -63.37 8.78 -69.50
N ARG A 507 -62.52 7.77 -69.69
CA ARG A 507 -62.75 6.73 -70.73
C ARG A 507 -64.04 5.96 -70.46
N ARG A 508 -64.32 5.61 -69.20
CA ARG A 508 -65.57 4.95 -68.80
C ARG A 508 -66.79 5.85 -69.02
N ALA A 509 -66.69 7.16 -68.77
CA ALA A 509 -67.75 8.11 -69.04
C ALA A 509 -68.06 8.21 -70.55
N ARG A 510 -67.03 8.40 -71.38
CA ARG A 510 -67.18 8.43 -72.86
C ARG A 510 -67.74 7.13 -73.42
N ALA A 511 -67.41 5.98 -72.83
CA ALA A 511 -67.97 4.69 -73.25
C ALA A 511 -69.47 4.57 -72.92
N ARG A 512 -69.92 5.09 -71.77
CA ARG A 512 -71.34 5.13 -71.39
C ARG A 512 -72.14 6.07 -72.32
N GLU A 513 -71.58 7.22 -72.68
CA GLU A 513 -72.20 8.15 -73.62
C GLU A 513 -72.36 7.57 -75.04
N ARG A 514 -71.50 6.63 -75.45
CA ARG A 514 -71.62 5.94 -76.76
C ARG A 514 -72.63 4.78 -76.76
N THR A 515 -73.09 4.35 -75.59
CA THR A 515 -74.04 3.22 -75.45
C THR A 515 -75.47 3.68 -75.13
N GLN A 516 -75.67 4.97 -74.89
CA GLN A 516 -76.97 5.66 -74.95
C GLN A 516 -77.18 6.22 -76.35
#